data_AF-X0YSK9-F1
#
_entry.id   AF-X0YSK9-F1
#
_cell.length_a   1.000
_cell.length_b   1.000
_cell.length_c   1.000
_cell.angle_alpha   90.00
_cell.angle_beta   90.00
_cell.angle_gamma   90.00
#
_symmetry.space_group_name_H-M   'P 1'
#
loop_
_entity.id
_entity.type
_entity.pdbx_description
1 polymer ?
#
loop_
_entity_poly.entity_id
_entity_poly.type
_entity_poly.pdbx_seq_one_letter_code
_entity_poly.pdbx_strand_id
1 'polypeptide(L)'
;MPFPRNWSEELVSEYLELEGYFVRTGHPVPIGKRGGRGEMDVIGIKIVNGELEICHVEIGVQSLSIKAYKESIKKKFNSLVKQEIDRIAKDFGFQNYVWKFFVFYGLFKVSD
;
A
#
# COMPACT_ATOMS: atom_id res chain seq x y z
N MET A 1 -7.10 1.24 17.23
CA MET A 1 -7.50 0.38 16.11
C MET A 1 -7.36 1.18 14.84
N PRO A 2 -6.62 0.74 13.82
CA PRO A 2 -6.74 1.38 12.53
C PRO A 2 -8.15 1.06 12.01
N PHE A 3 -9.00 2.07 11.94
CA PHE A 3 -10.30 1.97 11.27
C PHE A 3 -10.12 2.54 9.87
N PRO A 4 -10.74 1.94 8.83
CA PRO A 4 -10.83 2.55 7.52
C PRO A 4 -11.36 3.98 7.66
N ARG A 5 -10.71 4.95 7.02
CA ARG A 5 -11.14 6.36 7.08
C ARG A 5 -12.34 6.62 6.17
N ASN A 6 -12.58 5.74 5.22
CA ASN A 6 -13.68 5.82 4.26
C ASN A 6 -14.14 4.42 3.83
N TRP A 7 -15.33 4.34 3.25
CA TRP A 7 -15.94 3.07 2.81
C TRP A 7 -15.15 2.36 1.71
N SER A 8 -14.39 3.11 0.90
CA SER A 8 -13.54 2.51 -0.14
C SER A 8 -12.37 1.76 0.49
N GLU A 9 -11.74 2.31 1.53
CA GLU A 9 -10.69 1.63 2.32
C GLU A 9 -11.25 0.34 2.94
N GLU A 10 -12.47 0.40 3.48
CA GLU A 10 -13.15 -0.76 4.07
C GLU A 10 -13.45 -1.84 3.01
N LEU A 11 -14.09 -1.48 1.90
CA LEU A 11 -14.45 -2.42 0.84
C LEU A 11 -13.22 -3.08 0.18
N VAL A 12 -12.14 -2.32 -0.03
CA VAL A 12 -10.87 -2.88 -0.51
C VAL A 12 -10.26 -3.83 0.53
N SER A 13 -10.35 -3.47 1.81
CA SER A 13 -9.83 -4.34 2.88
C SER A 13 -10.58 -5.66 2.97
N GLU A 14 -11.91 -5.64 2.97
CA GLU A 14 -12.75 -6.84 2.98
C GLU A 14 -12.51 -7.71 1.73
N TYR A 15 -12.38 -7.08 0.56
CA TYR A 15 -12.04 -7.80 -0.67
C TYR A 15 -10.70 -8.54 -0.55
N LEU A 16 -9.66 -7.87 -0.05
CA LEU A 16 -8.36 -8.50 0.14
C LEU A 16 -8.40 -9.61 1.20
N GLU A 17 -9.19 -9.44 2.27
CA GLU A 17 -9.41 -10.50 3.27
C GLU A 17 -10.08 -11.73 2.64
N LEU A 18 -11.10 -11.54 1.79
CA LEU A 18 -11.74 -12.63 1.03
C LEU A 18 -10.77 -13.33 0.08
N GLU A 19 -9.84 -12.59 -0.52
CA GLU A 19 -8.75 -13.13 -1.34
C GLU A 19 -7.65 -13.82 -0.50
N GLY A 20 -7.78 -13.85 0.83
CA GLY A 20 -6.89 -14.55 1.75
C GLY A 20 -5.65 -13.76 2.16
N TYR A 21 -5.68 -12.44 2.09
CA TYR A 21 -4.64 -11.58 2.67
C TYR A 21 -4.93 -11.32 4.15
N PHE A 22 -3.87 -11.21 4.94
CA PHE A 22 -3.91 -10.54 6.23
C PHE A 22 -3.83 -9.03 5.99
N VAL A 23 -4.89 -8.29 6.34
CA VAL A 23 -5.05 -6.89 5.94
C VAL A 23 -4.90 -5.94 7.11
N ARG A 24 -4.32 -4.77 6.84
CA ARG A 24 -4.27 -3.63 7.74
C ARG A 24 -4.57 -2.35 6.97
N THR A 25 -5.42 -1.50 7.53
CA THR A 25 -5.68 -0.15 6.99
C THR A 25 -4.86 0.91 7.73
N GLY A 26 -4.64 2.07 7.11
CA GLY A 26 -3.96 3.23 7.72
C GLY A 26 -2.58 2.89 8.30
N HIS A 27 -1.80 2.06 7.61
CA HIS A 27 -0.53 1.59 8.14
C HIS A 27 0.49 2.74 8.18
N PRO A 28 1.11 3.04 9.34
CA PRO A 28 2.09 4.12 9.48
C PRO A 28 3.27 3.97 8.52
N VAL A 29 3.65 5.04 7.86
CA VAL A 29 4.96 5.14 7.19
C VAL A 29 5.67 6.42 7.62
N PRO A 30 6.98 6.36 7.94
CA PRO A 30 7.78 7.55 8.13
C PRO A 30 7.81 8.40 6.85
N ILE A 31 7.51 9.71 6.95
CA ILE A 31 7.58 10.65 5.80
C ILE A 31 8.83 11.55 5.82
N GLY A 32 9.66 11.47 6.86
CA GLY A 32 10.92 12.23 6.92
C GLY A 32 11.80 11.88 8.11
N LYS A 33 13.09 12.25 8.03
CA LYS A 33 14.09 12.03 9.10
C LYS A 33 13.81 12.80 10.40
N ARG A 34 13.04 13.89 10.33
CA ARG A 34 12.74 14.78 11.46
C ARG A 34 11.32 14.63 12.00
N GLY A 35 10.66 13.51 11.69
CA GLY A 35 9.30 13.22 12.12
C GLY A 35 8.25 13.45 11.03
N GLY A 36 6.99 13.29 11.42
CA GLY A 36 5.86 13.17 10.51
C GLY A 36 5.54 11.72 10.19
N ARG A 37 4.25 11.42 10.08
CA ARG A 37 3.72 10.10 9.76
C ARG A 37 2.81 10.22 8.55
N GLY A 38 3.19 9.55 7.47
CA GLY A 38 2.29 9.21 6.38
C GLY A 38 1.60 7.89 6.68
N GLU A 39 0.70 7.50 5.81
CA GLU A 39 -0.07 6.26 5.94
C GLU A 39 -0.16 5.58 4.57
N MET A 40 -0.03 4.26 4.56
CA MET A 40 -0.52 3.43 3.46
C MET A 40 -1.99 3.14 3.74
N ASP A 41 -2.86 3.44 2.77
CA ASP A 41 -4.31 3.37 2.99
C ASP A 41 -4.75 1.92 3.30
N VAL A 42 -4.33 0.94 2.49
CA VAL A 42 -4.53 -0.48 2.75
C VAL A 42 -3.26 -1.27 2.42
N ILE A 43 -2.87 -2.19 3.31
CA ILE A 43 -1.82 -3.17 3.08
C ILE A 43 -2.36 -4.58 3.34
N GLY A 44 -2.21 -5.47 2.37
CA GLY A 44 -2.50 -6.89 2.48
C GLY A 44 -1.22 -7.70 2.40
N ILE A 45 -1.10 -8.76 3.21
CA ILE A 45 0.04 -9.66 3.21
C ILE A 45 -0.46 -11.09 3.02
N LYS A 46 0.12 -11.83 2.07
CA LYS A 46 -0.25 -13.23 1.79
C LYS A 46 1.01 -14.02 1.44
N ILE A 47 1.06 -15.29 1.83
CA ILE A 47 2.13 -16.20 1.40
C ILE A 47 1.57 -17.09 0.30
N VAL A 48 2.23 -17.08 -0.87
CA VAL A 48 1.83 -17.87 -2.04
C VAL A 48 3.05 -18.64 -2.54
N ASN A 49 2.96 -19.97 -2.61
CA ASN A 49 4.05 -20.84 -3.09
C ASN A 49 5.41 -20.62 -2.37
N GLY A 50 5.38 -20.23 -1.09
CA GLY A 50 6.60 -19.96 -0.32
C GLY A 50 7.22 -18.58 -0.58
N GLU A 51 6.54 -17.70 -1.32
CA GLU A 51 6.93 -16.29 -1.49
C GLU A 51 5.96 -15.37 -0.74
N LEU A 52 6.50 -14.31 -0.14
CA LEU A 52 5.70 -13.28 0.50
C LEU A 52 5.17 -12.31 -0.55
N GLU A 53 3.86 -12.18 -0.63
CA GLU A 53 3.19 -11.17 -1.41
C GLU A 53 2.73 -10.03 -0.50
N ILE A 54 3.11 -8.80 -0.85
CA ILE A 54 2.67 -7.59 -0.18
C ILE A 54 1.87 -6.76 -1.19
N CYS A 55 0.57 -6.63 -0.93
CA CYS A 55 -0.35 -5.82 -1.70
C CYS A 55 -0.53 -4.46 -1.00
N HIS A 56 -0.08 -3.39 -1.64
CA HIS A 56 -0.22 -2.03 -1.14
C HIS A 56 -1.22 -1.29 -2.02
N VAL A 57 -2.34 -0.87 -1.44
CA VAL A 57 -3.39 -0.12 -2.14
C VAL A 57 -3.48 1.30 -1.58
N GLU A 58 -3.42 2.27 -2.48
CA GLU A 58 -3.68 3.69 -2.19
C GLU A 58 -5.03 4.10 -2.77
N ILE A 59 -5.83 4.79 -1.97
CA ILE A 59 -7.20 5.20 -2.27
C ILE A 59 -7.26 6.73 -2.26
N GLY A 60 -7.88 7.33 -3.28
CA GLY A 60 -8.03 8.78 -3.28
C GLY A 60 -8.94 9.32 -4.37
N VAL A 61 -9.14 10.64 -4.34
CA VAL A 61 -9.93 11.39 -5.32
C VAL A 61 -9.00 11.90 -6.43
N GLN A 62 -9.42 11.72 -7.68
CA GLN A 62 -8.66 12.07 -8.87
C GLN A 62 -8.19 13.54 -8.84
N SER A 63 -6.87 13.76 -8.99
CA SER A 63 -6.34 15.09 -9.25
C SER A 63 -6.84 15.57 -10.62
N LEU A 64 -7.29 16.84 -10.73
CA LEU A 64 -7.84 17.43 -11.96
C LEU A 64 -6.88 17.39 -13.17
N SER A 65 -5.59 17.08 -12.97
CA SER A 65 -4.62 16.89 -14.06
C SER A 65 -3.81 15.60 -13.89
N ILE A 66 -3.52 14.95 -15.02
CA ILE A 66 -2.68 13.74 -15.12
C ILE A 66 -1.27 14.00 -14.57
N LYS A 67 -0.74 15.21 -14.73
CA LYS A 67 0.59 15.58 -14.24
C LYS A 67 0.64 15.61 -12.70
N ALA A 68 -0.31 16.30 -12.07
CA ALA A 68 -0.41 16.34 -10.62
C ALA A 68 -0.66 14.94 -10.02
N TYR A 69 -1.41 14.11 -10.73
CA TYR A 69 -1.64 12.71 -10.38
C TYR A 69 -0.36 11.85 -10.39
N LYS A 70 0.44 11.93 -11.46
CA LYS A 70 1.72 11.21 -11.53
C LYS A 70 2.69 11.67 -10.43
N GLU A 71 2.70 12.96 -10.12
CA GLU A 71 3.52 13.51 -9.04
C GLU A 71 3.02 13.03 -7.66
N SER A 72 1.71 12.92 -7.43
CA SER A 72 1.18 12.39 -6.17
C SER A 72 1.49 10.91 -5.98
N ILE A 73 1.41 10.10 -7.05
CA ILE A 73 1.83 8.69 -6.98
C ILE A 73 3.31 8.57 -6.63
N LYS A 74 4.19 9.34 -7.29
CA LYS A 74 5.64 9.31 -7.00
C LYS A 74 5.95 9.70 -5.55
N LYS A 75 5.16 10.61 -4.96
CA LYS A 75 5.31 10.97 -3.54
C LYS A 75 4.88 9.86 -2.59
N LYS A 76 3.81 9.14 -2.92
CA LYS A 76 3.34 7.96 -2.19
C LYS A 76 4.29 6.77 -2.38
N PHE A 77 4.89 6.62 -3.55
CA PHE A 77 5.87 5.59 -3.86
C PHE A 77 7.31 6.11 -3.67
N ASN A 78 7.66 6.41 -2.43
CA ASN A 78 8.98 6.94 -2.09
C ASN A 78 9.89 5.87 -1.45
N SER A 79 11.17 6.22 -1.27
CA SER A 79 12.16 5.31 -0.69
C SER A 79 11.86 4.88 0.76
N LEU A 80 11.10 5.68 1.52
CA LEU A 80 10.71 5.34 2.89
C LEU A 80 9.59 4.29 2.91
N VAL A 81 8.63 4.39 1.99
CA VAL A 81 7.62 3.32 1.79
C VAL A 81 8.31 2.03 1.40
N LYS A 82 9.27 2.06 0.46
CA LYS A 82 10.04 0.87 0.10
C LYS A 82 10.77 0.26 1.30
N GLN A 83 11.43 1.10 2.12
CA GLN A 83 12.09 0.63 3.35
C GLN A 83 11.10 0.02 4.34
N GLU A 84 9.89 0.55 4.43
CA GLU A 84 8.83 0.01 5.28
C GLU A 84 8.32 -1.33 4.77
N ILE A 85 8.14 -1.50 3.46
CA ILE A 85 7.81 -2.78 2.83
C ILE A 85 8.93 -3.81 3.07
N ASP A 86 10.20 -3.42 2.92
CA ASP A 86 11.36 -4.26 3.24
C ASP A 86 11.37 -4.66 4.72
N ARG A 87 11.01 -3.75 5.62
CA ARG A 87 10.91 -4.00 7.07
C ARG A 87 9.81 -5.01 7.36
N ILE A 88 8.63 -4.84 6.77
CA ILE A 88 7.51 -5.77 6.89
C ILE A 88 7.93 -7.16 6.40
N ALA A 89 8.57 -7.27 5.23
CA ALA A 89 9.01 -8.57 4.73
C ALA A 89 9.96 -9.29 5.71
N LYS A 90 10.91 -8.54 6.31
CA LYS A 90 11.82 -9.06 7.34
C LYS A 90 11.09 -9.48 8.62
N ASP A 91 10.10 -8.73 9.07
CA ASP A 91 9.31 -9.07 10.26
C ASP A 91 8.57 -10.41 10.09
N PHE A 92 8.20 -10.75 8.84
CA PHE A 92 7.61 -12.05 8.49
C PHE A 92 8.63 -13.14 8.15
N GLY A 93 9.94 -12.86 8.22
CA GLY A 93 11.01 -13.82 7.98
C GLY A 93 11.40 -14.03 6.52
N PHE A 94 10.99 -13.14 5.60
CA PHE A 94 11.27 -13.26 4.17
C PHE A 94 12.38 -12.29 3.72
N GLN A 95 13.30 -12.78 2.91
CA GLN A 95 14.32 -11.96 2.23
C GLN A 95 13.85 -11.49 0.85
N ASN A 96 12.96 -12.25 0.21
CA ASN A 96 12.38 -11.95 -1.09
C ASN A 96 10.87 -11.82 -0.94
N TYR A 97 10.28 -10.87 -1.67
CA TYR A 97 8.85 -10.64 -1.71
C TYR A 97 8.42 -10.12 -3.08
N VAL A 98 7.14 -10.29 -3.40
CA VAL A 98 6.48 -9.65 -4.52
C VAL A 98 5.67 -8.48 -3.97
N TRP A 99 6.06 -7.26 -4.34
CA TRP A 99 5.29 -6.06 -3.98
C TRP A 99 4.38 -5.64 -5.12
N LYS A 100 3.07 -5.76 -4.90
CA LYS A 100 2.04 -5.28 -5.80
C LYS A 100 1.52 -3.95 -5.30
N PHE A 101 1.73 -2.90 -6.07
CA PHE A 101 1.25 -1.56 -5.75
C PHE A 101 0.06 -1.21 -6.64
N PHE A 102 -1.08 -0.94 -6.01
CA PHE A 102 -2.31 -0.55 -6.69
C PHE A 102 -2.73 0.83 -6.24
N VAL A 103 -3.35 1.53 -7.18
CA VAL A 103 -3.86 2.86 -6.93
C VAL A 103 -5.30 2.89 -7.41
N PHE A 104 -6.25 2.95 -6.47
CA PHE A 104 -7.66 2.85 -6.79
C PHE A 104 -8.20 4.23 -7.20
N TYR A 105 -8.04 4.54 -8.48
CA TYR A 105 -8.53 5.76 -9.14
C TYR A 105 -9.24 5.41 -10.46
N GLY A 106 -10.06 4.34 -10.48
CA GLY A 106 -10.45 3.74 -11.74
C GLY A 106 -9.26 3.09 -12.47
N LEU A 107 -9.53 2.11 -13.32
CA LEU A 107 -8.54 1.19 -13.88
C LEU A 107 -7.40 1.88 -14.65
N PHE A 108 -6.18 1.86 -14.11
CA PHE A 108 -4.95 1.86 -14.91
C PHE A 108 -3.93 0.87 -14.34
N LYS A 109 -3.50 -0.06 -15.20
CA LYS A 109 -2.39 -0.97 -14.96
C LYS A 109 -1.10 -0.14 -15.07
N VAL A 110 -0.37 0.01 -13.98
CA VAL A 110 0.97 0.62 -14.02
C VAL A 110 1.98 -0.53 -14.12
N SER A 111 2.61 -0.66 -15.29
CA SER A 111 3.76 -1.52 -15.53
C SER A 111 4.99 -0.64 -15.74
N ASP A 112 5.99 -0.82 -14.87
CA ASP A 112 7.43 -1.04 -15.16
C ASP A 112 8.21 -1.06 -13.84
#